data_AF-A0A518V264-F1
#
_entry.id   AF-A0A518V264-F1
#
_cell.length_a   1.000
_cell.length_b   1.000
_cell.length_c   1.000
_cell.angle_alpha   90.00
_cell.angle_beta   90.00
_cell.angle_gamma   90.00
#
_symmetry.space_group_name_H-M   'P 1'
#
loop_
_entity.id
_entity.type
_entity.pdbx_description
1 polymer ?
#
loop_
_entity_poly.entity_id
_entity_poly.type
_entity_poly.pdbx_seq_one_letter_code
_entity_poly.pdbx_strand_id
1 'polypeptide(L)'
;MNEYKLFKVNEEYPEYIVAQTAEEALNDHNERGGEDFAITMDEVEEISLDTVGDFEQEDGSRKPMTFREYIGQDFVYEEPTWISFSE
;
A
#
# COMPACT_ATOMS: atom_id res chain seq x y z
N MET A 1 5.43 19.06 -4.38
CA MET A 1 4.75 17.92 -3.78
C MET A 1 5.52 16.69 -4.23
N ASN A 2 5.92 15.83 -3.30
CA ASN A 2 6.53 14.57 -3.64
C ASN A 2 5.46 13.69 -4.27
N GLU A 3 5.61 13.37 -5.56
CA GLU A 3 4.71 12.46 -6.24
C GLU A 3 4.88 11.07 -5.62
N TYR A 4 3.77 10.48 -5.18
CA TYR A 4 3.72 9.15 -4.61
C TYR A 4 2.85 8.25 -5.49
N LYS A 5 3.09 6.95 -5.36
CA LYS A 5 2.44 5.87 -6.08
C LYS A 5 1.96 4.81 -5.09
N LEU A 6 1.16 3.88 -5.56
CA LEU A 6 0.70 2.74 -4.79
C LEU A 6 1.34 1.47 -5.34
N PHE A 7 1.93 0.67 -4.47
CA PHE A 7 2.56 -0.59 -4.82
C PHE A 7 1.84 -1.72 -4.09
N LYS A 8 1.47 -2.75 -4.84
CA LYS A 8 1.11 -4.07 -4.30
C LYS A 8 2.40 -4.87 -4.14
N VAL A 9 2.62 -5.44 -2.97
CA VAL A 9 3.83 -6.14 -2.58
C VAL A 9 3.41 -7.51 -2.05
N ASN A 10 4.06 -8.59 -2.52
CA ASN A 10 3.72 -9.99 -2.24
C ASN A 10 2.46 -10.47 -3.00
N GLU A 11 2.57 -11.58 -3.73
CA GLU A 11 1.42 -12.12 -4.48
C GLU A 11 0.48 -12.98 -3.62
N GLU A 12 1.02 -13.70 -2.62
CA GLU A 12 0.26 -14.66 -1.80
C GLU A 12 -0.53 -13.95 -0.70
N TYR A 13 0.07 -12.93 -0.07
CA TYR A 13 -0.55 -12.09 0.95
C TYR A 13 -0.26 -10.62 0.65
N PRO A 14 -1.03 -10.00 -0.25
CA PRO A 14 -0.67 -8.70 -0.78
C PRO A 14 -0.76 -7.60 0.28
N GLU A 15 0.33 -6.88 0.42
CA GLU A 15 0.43 -5.61 1.14
C GLU A 15 0.42 -4.45 0.15
N TYR A 16 -0.13 -3.32 0.58
CA TYR A 16 -0.32 -2.16 -0.27
C TYR A 16 0.38 -0.98 0.36
N ILE A 17 1.38 -0.45 -0.32
CA ILE A 17 2.31 0.51 0.24
C ILE A 17 2.34 1.74 -0.66
N VAL A 18 2.08 2.90 -0.06
CA VAL A 18 2.31 4.18 -0.71
C VAL A 18 3.80 4.50 -0.61
N ALA A 19 4.46 4.71 -1.75
CA ALA A 19 5.89 5.06 -1.82
C ALA A 19 6.21 5.90 -3.07
N GLN A 20 7.43 6.44 -3.20
CA GLN A 20 7.83 7.11 -4.44
C GLN A 20 8.32 6.12 -5.50
N THR A 21 8.88 5.00 -5.06
CA THR A 21 9.48 3.97 -5.92
C THR A 21 9.14 2.56 -5.43
N ALA A 22 9.23 1.59 -6.34
CA ALA A 22 9.06 0.18 -6.00
C ALA A 22 10.15 -0.31 -5.02
N GLU A 23 11.37 0.24 -5.11
CA GLU A 23 12.48 -0.05 -4.18
C GLU A 23 12.17 0.40 -2.75
N GLU A 24 11.56 1.57 -2.59
CA GLU A 24 11.12 2.05 -1.27
C GLU A 24 10.02 1.16 -0.67
N ALA A 25 9.02 0.78 -1.49
CA ALA A 25 7.97 -0.13 -1.03
C ALA A 25 8.50 -1.51 -0.65
N LEU A 26 9.43 -2.07 -1.45
CA LEU A 26 10.07 -3.35 -1.16
C LEU A 26 10.89 -3.31 0.13
N ASN A 27 11.70 -2.26 0.30
CA ASN A 27 12.53 -2.11 1.49
C ASN A 27 11.66 -1.98 2.74
N ASP A 28 10.60 -1.17 2.70
CA ASP A 28 9.66 -1.03 3.83
C ASP A 28 9.02 -2.38 4.20
N HIS A 29 8.54 -3.14 3.22
CA HIS A 29 7.97 -4.48 3.47
C HIS A 29 8.99 -5.43 4.10
N ASN A 30 10.18 -5.55 3.50
CA ASN A 30 11.21 -6.48 3.97
C ASN A 30 11.76 -6.09 5.36
N GLU A 31 11.87 -4.80 5.67
CA GLU A 31 12.28 -4.32 7.00
C GLU A 31 11.22 -4.62 8.07
N ARG A 32 9.92 -4.51 7.74
CA ARG A 32 8.81 -4.84 8.65
C ARG A 32 8.62 -6.35 8.84
N GLY A 33 8.70 -7.12 7.75
CA GLY A 33 8.51 -8.58 7.76
C GLY A 33 9.70 -9.35 8.31
N GLY A 34 10.93 -8.84 8.14
CA GLY A 34 12.16 -9.56 8.47
C GLY A 34 12.50 -10.65 7.45
N GLU A 35 13.60 -11.38 7.69
CA GLU A 35 14.16 -12.34 6.72
C GLU A 35 13.18 -13.45 6.28
N ASP A 36 12.26 -13.86 7.16
CA ASP A 36 11.31 -14.94 6.90
C ASP A 36 10.17 -14.54 5.94
N PHE A 37 9.96 -13.24 5.74
CA PHE A 37 8.92 -12.67 4.87
C PHE A 37 9.51 -11.81 3.76
N ALA A 38 10.84 -11.82 3.60
CA ALA A 38 11.51 -11.01 2.61
C ALA A 38 11.21 -11.53 1.21
N ILE A 39 10.74 -10.62 0.34
CA ILE A 39 10.46 -10.91 -1.07
C ILE A 39 11.43 -10.17 -1.98
N THR A 40 11.30 -10.40 -3.29
CA THR A 40 12.10 -9.76 -4.33
C THR A 40 11.25 -8.84 -5.23
N MET A 41 11.93 -8.00 -6.03
CA MET A 41 11.30 -6.94 -6.83
C MET A 41 10.28 -7.46 -7.86
N ASP A 42 10.39 -8.72 -8.27
CA ASP A 42 9.43 -9.39 -9.15
C ASP A 42 8.04 -9.55 -8.53
N GLU A 43 7.93 -9.44 -7.21
CA GLU A 43 6.66 -9.48 -6.47
C GLU A 43 6.12 -8.09 -6.10
N VAL A 44 6.67 -7.03 -6.73
CA VAL A 44 6.24 -5.64 -6.52
C VAL A 44 5.61 -5.09 -7.78
N GLU A 45 4.33 -4.70 -7.68
CA GLU A 45 3.55 -4.16 -8.79
C GLU A 45 3.07 -2.74 -8.47
N GLU A 46 3.38 -1.77 -9.34
CA GLU A 46 2.72 -0.46 -9.29
C GLU A 46 1.27 -0.59 -9.74
N ILE A 47 0.33 -0.19 -8.88
CA ILE A 47 -1.10 -0.21 -9.18
C ILE A 47 -1.71 1.19 -9.12
N SER A 48 -2.89 1.34 -9.73
CA SER A 48 -3.59 2.62 -9.71
C SER A 48 -4.14 2.94 -8.31
N LEU A 49 -4.04 4.20 -7.90
CA LEU A 49 -4.77 4.73 -6.73
C LEU A 49 -6.29 4.66 -6.91
N ASP A 50 -6.78 4.50 -8.13
CA ASP A 50 -8.21 4.32 -8.42
C ASP A 50 -8.65 2.85 -8.33
N THR A 51 -7.77 1.93 -7.92
CA THR A 51 -8.12 0.54 -7.58
C THR A 51 -9.08 0.56 -6.40
N VAL A 52 -10.14 -0.25 -6.47
CA VAL A 52 -11.16 -0.35 -5.40
C VAL A 52 -10.78 -1.46 -4.44
N GLY A 53 -10.78 -1.17 -3.15
CA GLY A 53 -10.65 -2.13 -2.05
C GLY A 53 -11.84 -2.00 -1.10
N ASP A 54 -11.98 -2.97 -0.20
CA ASP A 54 -12.94 -2.91 0.91
C ASP A 54 -12.21 -2.45 2.18
N PHE A 55 -12.57 -1.27 2.70
CA PHE A 55 -11.84 -0.62 3.78
C PHE A 55 -12.71 -0.51 5.03
N GLU A 56 -12.12 -0.82 6.19
CA GLU A 56 -12.76 -0.59 7.49
C GLU A 56 -12.91 0.91 7.75
N GLN A 57 -14.08 1.29 8.25
CA GLN A 57 -14.47 2.66 8.59
C GLN A 57 -14.38 2.85 10.11
N GLU A 58 -14.41 4.09 10.59
CA GLU A 58 -14.35 4.38 12.04
C GLU A 58 -15.48 3.72 12.86
N ASP A 59 -16.63 3.45 12.24
CA ASP A 59 -17.77 2.77 12.86
C ASP A 59 -17.65 1.23 12.82
N GLY A 60 -16.53 0.70 12.33
CA GLY A 60 -16.27 -0.72 12.13
C GLY A 60 -17.02 -1.33 10.94
N SER A 61 -17.79 -0.54 10.19
CA SER A 61 -18.35 -0.99 8.91
C SER A 61 -17.25 -1.09 7.86
N ARG A 62 -17.52 -1.83 6.79
CA ARG A 62 -16.61 -1.93 5.64
C ARG A 62 -17.30 -1.36 4.41
N LYS A 63 -16.57 -0.59 3.63
CA LYS A 63 -17.10 0.05 2.42
C LYS A 63 -16.14 -0.07 1.25
N PRO A 64 -16.66 -0.38 0.04
CA PRO A 64 -15.88 -0.31 -1.17
C PRO A 64 -15.57 1.15 -1.51
N MET A 65 -14.29 1.47 -1.63
CA MET A 65 -13.82 2.77 -2.11
C MET A 65 -12.45 2.63 -2.76
N THR A 66 -12.01 3.65 -3.49
CA THR A 66 -10.67 3.67 -4.07
C THR A 66 -9.60 3.95 -3.01
N PHE A 67 -8.36 3.52 -3.24
CA PHE A 67 -7.25 3.92 -2.37
C PHE A 67 -7.10 5.45 -2.30
N ARG A 68 -7.35 6.14 -3.42
CA ARG A 68 -7.38 7.61 -3.47
C ARG A 68 -8.38 8.20 -2.48
N GLU A 69 -9.59 7.64 -2.42
CA GLU A 69 -10.63 8.08 -1.48
C GLU A 69 -10.25 7.76 -0.03
N TYR A 70 -9.68 6.57 0.21
CA TYR A 70 -9.26 6.15 1.54
C TYR A 70 -8.09 6.99 2.09
N ILE A 71 -7.06 7.20 1.29
CA ILE A 71 -5.88 8.01 1.64
C ILE A 71 -6.26 9.49 1.87
N GLY A 72 -7.24 9.98 1.10
CA GLY A 72 -7.73 11.35 1.20
C GLY A 72 -6.90 12.38 0.42
N GLN A 73 -7.49 13.53 0.13
CA GLN A 73 -6.84 14.59 -0.68
C GLN A 73 -5.80 15.41 0.09
N ASP A 74 -5.88 15.38 1.42
CA ASP A 74 -4.95 16.10 2.30
C ASP A 74 -3.70 15.26 2.65
N PHE A 75 -3.56 14.06 2.07
CA PHE A 75 -2.40 13.22 2.30
C PHE A 75 -1.12 13.88 1.76
N VAL A 76 -0.14 14.00 2.64
CA VAL A 76 1.20 14.47 2.31
C VAL A 76 2.15 13.33 2.55
N TYR A 77 2.78 12.85 1.47
CA TYR A 77 3.78 11.80 1.57
C TYR A 77 5.03 12.30 2.30
N GLU A 78 5.36 11.65 3.42
CA GLU A 78 6.60 11.88 4.18
C GLU A 78 7.53 10.66 4.11
N GLU A 79 6.97 9.45 4.17
CA GLU A 79 7.69 8.17 4.14
C GLU A 79 6.77 7.03 3.63
N PRO A 80 7.32 5.85 3.27
CA PRO A 80 6.52 4.70 2.87
C PRO A 80 5.41 4.40 3.87
N THR A 81 4.17 4.29 3.39
CA THR A 81 2.99 4.13 4.25
C THR A 81 2.22 2.89 3.87
N TRP A 82 2.14 1.93 4.80
CA TRP A 82 1.31 0.73 4.65
C TRP A 82 -0.18 1.07 4.76
N ILE A 83 -0.93 0.65 3.76
CA ILE A 83 -2.38 0.76 3.70
C ILE A 83 -2.96 -0.60 4.08
N SER A 84 -3.40 -0.71 5.33
CA SER A 84 -4.14 -1.89 5.78
C SER A 84 -5.53 -1.88 5.16
N PHE A 85 -5.81 -2.91 4.36
CA PHE A 85 -7.18 -3.32 4.06
C PHE A 85 -7.22 -4.83 4.02
N SER A 86 -8.40 -5.41 4.14
CA SER A 86 -8.59 -6.84 3.91
C SER A 86 -9.39 -7.03 2.63
N GLU A 87 -8.90 -7.91 1.74
CA GLU A 87 -9.67 -8.39 0.59
C GLU A 87 -10.88 -9.24 1.03
#